data_AF-A0A379DAU7-F1
#
_entry.id   AF-A0A379DAU7-F1
#
_cell.length_a   1.000
_cell.length_b   1.000
_cell.length_c   1.000
_cell.angle_alpha   90.00
_cell.angle_beta   90.00
_cell.angle_gamma   90.00
#
_symmetry.space_group_name_H-M   'P 1'
#
loop_
_entity.id
_entity.type
_entity.pdbx_description
1 polymer ?
#
loop_
_entity_poly.entity_id
_entity_poly.type
_entity_poly.pdbx_seq_one_letter_code
_entity_poly.pdbx_strand_id
1 'polypeptide(L)'
;MLDRKKAEIFIKEALKYDGDRYSQPKRLQKGFSDCSSLIQKPLNTLGWNTRPGVSVTTHRMGVEGDSRFRRIDMSELERGDLVWYRNDKNGKYFGHVGIYLGNNKVFEAIYAGISTYPLSRIRWQRAYRVVALETKNNARPEVTTFNATGVVRAAILNVRSSNTVNSDKLGQLKKAQKINIIGKADSWFEIEYKGGKAFVSGAYVDLINDKPIENIPIVLNGNVIKKGYIIDGTTYMVVNGKEKAVRQSFESMGAKVEWRENKVQIIM
;
A
#
# COMPACT_ATOMS: atom_id res chain seq x y z
N MET A 1 -0.39 0.99 -6.79
CA MET A 1 -0.02 1.94 -5.72
C MET A 1 -0.45 3.33 -6.15
N LEU A 2 -0.55 4.29 -5.23
CA LEU A 2 -0.75 5.68 -5.60
C LEU A 2 0.55 6.30 -6.15
N ASP A 3 0.40 7.12 -7.18
CA ASP A 3 1.41 8.11 -7.55
C ASP A 3 1.36 9.21 -6.48
N ARG A 4 2.38 9.29 -5.62
CA ARG A 4 2.37 10.25 -4.51
C ARG A 4 2.30 11.70 -4.98
N LYS A 5 2.95 12.06 -6.10
CA LYS A 5 2.88 13.43 -6.60
C LYS A 5 1.43 13.78 -6.93
N LYS A 6 0.71 12.87 -7.58
CA LYS A 6 -0.71 13.05 -7.81
C LYS A 6 -1.52 13.07 -6.52
N ALA A 7 -1.27 12.13 -5.60
CA ALA A 7 -1.97 12.05 -4.33
C ALA A 7 -1.82 13.33 -3.50
N GLU A 8 -0.60 13.89 -3.38
CA GLU A 8 -0.35 15.12 -2.63
C GLU A 8 -0.96 16.34 -3.33
N ILE A 9 -0.95 16.40 -4.66
CA ILE A 9 -1.66 17.47 -5.41
C ILE A 9 -3.16 17.38 -5.14
N PHE A 10 -3.75 16.18 -5.21
CA PHE A 10 -5.16 15.94 -4.89
C PHE A 10 -5.51 16.35 -3.45
N ILE A 11 -4.70 15.93 -2.48
CA ILE A 11 -4.89 16.30 -1.07
C ILE A 11 -4.75 17.81 -0.89
N LYS A 12 -3.74 18.45 -1.48
CA LYS A 12 -3.53 19.90 -1.39
C LYS A 12 -4.73 20.67 -1.94
N GLU A 13 -5.30 20.22 -3.06
CA GLU A 13 -6.52 20.81 -3.61
C GLU A 13 -7.74 20.59 -2.70
N ALA A 14 -7.85 19.42 -2.06
CA ALA A 14 -8.92 19.17 -1.09
C ALA A 14 -8.78 20.04 0.18
N LEU A 15 -7.57 20.21 0.70
CA LEU A 15 -7.30 20.97 1.92
C LEU A 15 -7.65 22.47 1.81
N LYS A 16 -7.84 23.00 0.59
CA LYS A 16 -8.36 24.37 0.39
C LYS A 16 -9.76 24.57 0.95
N TYR A 17 -10.50 23.50 1.22
CA TYR A 17 -11.84 23.52 1.79
C TYR A 17 -11.86 23.31 3.31
N ASP A 18 -10.70 23.25 3.98
CA ASP A 18 -10.66 23.23 5.45
C ASP A 18 -11.35 24.47 6.02
N GLY A 19 -12.27 24.26 6.97
CA GLY A 19 -13.12 25.31 7.52
C GLY A 19 -14.39 25.67 6.73
N ASP A 20 -14.65 25.05 5.57
CA ASP A 20 -15.96 25.15 4.91
C ASP A 20 -17.09 24.69 5.86
N ARG A 21 -18.31 25.18 5.61
CA ARG A 21 -19.52 24.69 6.30
C ARG A 21 -20.08 23.45 5.59
N TYR A 22 -20.57 22.48 6.35
CA TYR A 22 -21.24 21.33 5.76
C TYR A 22 -22.60 21.72 5.16
N SER A 23 -22.85 21.39 3.90
CA SER A 23 -24.18 21.56 3.28
C SER A 23 -24.34 20.70 2.04
N GLN A 24 -25.34 19.82 1.99
CA GLN A 24 -25.68 19.08 0.77
C GLN A 24 -26.30 19.96 -0.32
N PRO A 25 -27.26 20.86 -0.03
CA PRO A 25 -27.83 21.74 -1.06
C PRO A 25 -26.81 22.73 -1.65
N LYS A 26 -25.88 23.23 -0.83
CA LYS A 26 -24.87 24.23 -1.25
C LYS A 26 -23.50 23.61 -1.53
N ARG A 27 -23.37 22.28 -1.61
CA ARG A 27 -22.09 21.55 -1.63
C ARG A 27 -21.07 21.97 -2.70
N LEU A 28 -21.50 22.65 -3.77
CA LEU A 28 -20.61 23.15 -4.83
C LEU A 28 -20.37 24.67 -4.76
N GLN A 29 -21.01 25.38 -3.84
CA GLN A 29 -20.87 26.81 -3.65
C GLN A 29 -19.64 27.12 -2.79
N LYS A 30 -19.10 28.35 -2.93
CA LYS A 30 -17.97 28.84 -2.13
C LYS A 30 -18.31 28.81 -0.63
N GLY A 31 -17.42 28.28 0.19
CA GLY A 31 -17.60 28.19 1.66
C GLY A 31 -18.45 27.00 2.13
N PHE A 32 -18.89 26.12 1.22
CA PHE A 32 -19.74 24.99 1.54
C PHE A 32 -19.26 23.71 0.87
N SER A 33 -19.23 22.61 1.62
CA SER A 33 -18.89 21.28 1.11
C SER A 33 -19.77 20.21 1.77
N ASP A 34 -20.10 19.14 1.06
CA ASP A 34 -20.48 17.85 1.65
C ASP A 34 -19.38 16.79 1.43
N CYS A 35 -19.56 15.60 2.02
CA CYS A 35 -18.55 14.54 1.98
C CYS A 35 -18.18 14.11 0.55
N SER A 36 -19.13 14.10 -0.38
CA SER A 36 -18.85 13.70 -1.76
C SER A 36 -18.23 14.83 -2.58
N SER A 37 -18.68 16.07 -2.37
CA SER A 37 -18.11 17.25 -3.02
C SER A 37 -16.66 17.51 -2.60
N LEU A 38 -16.27 17.10 -1.39
CA LEU A 38 -14.87 17.16 -0.93
C LEU A 38 -13.94 16.31 -1.80
N ILE A 39 -14.48 15.28 -2.46
CA ILE A 39 -13.77 14.45 -3.43
C ILE A 39 -13.94 15.02 -4.85
N GLN A 40 -15.16 15.41 -5.20
CA GLN A 40 -15.50 15.86 -6.56
C GLN A 40 -14.80 17.16 -6.95
N LYS A 41 -14.76 18.16 -6.05
CA LYS A 41 -14.15 19.47 -6.32
C LYS A 41 -12.67 19.37 -6.71
N PRO A 42 -11.79 18.73 -5.91
CA PRO A 42 -10.38 18.59 -6.31
C PRO A 42 -10.21 17.77 -7.59
N LEU A 43 -11.00 16.72 -7.82
CA LEU A 43 -10.94 15.98 -9.10
C LEU A 43 -11.33 16.85 -10.30
N ASN A 44 -12.35 17.69 -10.16
CA ASN A 44 -12.75 18.63 -11.20
C ASN A 44 -11.66 19.67 -11.46
N THR A 45 -11.16 20.32 -10.41
CA THR A 45 -10.11 21.35 -10.50
C THR A 45 -8.85 20.82 -11.18
N LEU A 46 -8.47 19.57 -10.92
CA LEU A 46 -7.28 18.95 -11.47
C LEU A 46 -7.48 18.34 -12.87
N GLY A 47 -8.70 18.35 -13.41
CA GLY A 47 -9.03 17.66 -14.65
C GLY A 47 -8.92 16.13 -14.53
N TRP A 48 -9.03 15.59 -13.31
CA TRP A 48 -8.92 14.15 -13.00
C TRP A 48 -10.27 13.48 -12.77
N ASN A 49 -11.36 14.23 -12.91
CA ASN A 49 -12.69 13.64 -12.97
C ASN A 49 -12.91 12.97 -14.35
N THR A 50 -12.69 11.66 -14.43
CA THR A 50 -12.86 10.87 -15.66
C THR A 50 -14.31 10.65 -16.07
N ARG A 51 -15.28 11.15 -15.28
CA ARG A 51 -16.72 11.13 -15.59
C ARG A 51 -17.29 12.54 -15.46
N PRO A 52 -16.93 13.47 -16.37
CA PRO A 52 -17.47 14.84 -16.35
C PRO A 52 -19.00 14.84 -16.43
N GLY A 53 -19.64 15.76 -15.71
CA GLY A 53 -21.11 15.82 -15.60
C GLY A 53 -21.75 14.78 -14.66
N VAL A 54 -21.02 13.74 -14.25
CA VAL A 54 -21.52 12.74 -13.28
C VAL A 54 -21.07 13.09 -11.87
N SER A 55 -22.02 13.44 -11.01
CA SER A 55 -21.74 13.71 -9.60
C SER A 55 -21.08 12.52 -8.91
N VAL A 56 -20.09 12.80 -8.05
CA VAL A 56 -19.60 11.81 -7.09
C VAL A 56 -20.65 11.73 -5.99
N THR A 57 -21.10 10.53 -5.65
CA THR A 57 -21.96 10.30 -4.48
C THR A 57 -21.45 9.10 -3.71
N THR A 58 -21.68 9.08 -2.40
CA THR A 58 -21.33 7.93 -1.56
C THR A 58 -22.08 6.66 -1.99
N HIS A 59 -23.31 6.80 -2.50
CA HIS A 59 -24.09 5.71 -3.06
C HIS A 59 -23.45 5.11 -4.32
N ARG A 60 -23.07 5.96 -5.28
CA ARG A 60 -22.36 5.52 -6.50
C ARG A 60 -21.03 4.86 -6.17
N MET A 61 -20.25 5.50 -5.31
CA MET A 61 -18.93 4.99 -4.93
C MET A 61 -18.99 3.62 -4.24
N GLY A 62 -19.92 3.44 -3.28
CA GLY A 62 -19.89 2.27 -2.40
C GLY A 62 -21.00 1.23 -2.60
N VAL A 63 -21.99 1.51 -3.44
CA VAL A 63 -23.15 0.63 -3.68
C VAL A 63 -23.30 0.30 -5.17
N GLU A 64 -23.46 1.30 -6.06
CA GLU A 64 -23.65 1.04 -7.49
C GLU A 64 -22.36 0.66 -8.22
N GLY A 65 -21.22 1.17 -7.73
CA GLY A 65 -19.95 1.15 -8.44
C GLY A 65 -19.74 2.42 -9.26
N ASP A 66 -18.53 2.95 -9.19
CA ASP A 66 -18.11 4.13 -9.95
C ASP A 66 -16.67 3.94 -10.38
N SER A 67 -16.42 3.91 -11.70
CA SER A 67 -15.10 3.56 -12.28
C SER A 67 -13.98 4.52 -11.89
N ARG A 68 -14.30 5.69 -11.32
CA ARG A 68 -13.32 6.60 -10.71
C ARG A 68 -12.66 6.02 -9.47
N PHE A 69 -13.30 5.06 -8.80
CA PHE A 69 -12.90 4.55 -7.50
C PHE A 69 -12.81 3.02 -7.52
N ARG A 70 -11.62 2.50 -7.27
CA ARG A 70 -11.37 1.05 -7.19
C ARG A 70 -11.31 0.63 -5.74
N ARG A 71 -12.08 -0.37 -5.34
CA ARG A 71 -12.00 -0.92 -3.98
C ARG A 71 -10.61 -1.54 -3.74
N ILE A 72 -10.04 -1.29 -2.58
CA ILE A 72 -8.79 -1.90 -2.12
C ILE A 72 -8.98 -2.55 -0.74
N ASP A 73 -8.06 -3.41 -0.35
CA ASP A 73 -8.02 -3.93 1.01
C ASP A 73 -7.59 -2.82 1.99
N MET A 74 -8.15 -2.83 3.21
CA MET A 74 -7.80 -1.83 4.24
C MET A 74 -6.30 -1.86 4.59
N SER A 75 -5.63 -3.01 4.46
CA SER A 75 -4.19 -3.14 4.69
C SER A 75 -3.32 -2.54 3.57
N GLU A 76 -3.94 -2.09 2.48
CA GLU A 76 -3.28 -1.41 1.35
C GLU A 76 -3.54 0.10 1.34
N LEU A 77 -4.20 0.62 2.38
CA LEU A 77 -4.58 2.02 2.48
C LEU A 77 -3.35 2.93 2.48
N GLU A 78 -3.24 3.76 1.45
CA GLU A 78 -2.17 4.75 1.26
C GLU A 78 -2.74 6.17 1.43
N ARG A 79 -1.89 7.12 1.85
CA ARG A 79 -2.27 8.53 1.94
C ARG A 79 -2.75 9.03 0.56
N GLY A 80 -3.97 9.54 0.50
CA GLY A 80 -4.66 9.94 -0.73
C GLY A 80 -5.75 8.98 -1.17
N ASP A 81 -5.79 7.76 -0.63
CA ASP A 81 -6.93 6.86 -0.77
C ASP A 81 -8.13 7.40 0.02
N LEU A 82 -9.30 6.87 -0.29
CA LEU A 82 -10.57 7.23 0.32
C LEU A 82 -11.00 6.16 1.31
N VAL A 83 -11.47 6.60 2.47
CA VAL A 83 -12.15 5.75 3.44
C VAL A 83 -13.64 6.01 3.33
N TRP A 84 -14.40 4.95 3.13
CA TRP A 84 -15.83 4.98 2.95
C TRP A 84 -16.50 4.14 4.02
N TYR A 85 -17.60 4.62 4.56
CA TYR A 85 -18.41 3.85 5.48
C TYR A 85 -19.89 3.99 5.19
N ARG A 86 -20.65 3.00 5.65
CA ARG A 86 -22.10 2.95 5.54
C ARG A 86 -22.71 2.62 6.89
N ASN A 87 -23.80 3.30 7.19
CA ASN A 87 -24.63 3.03 8.34
C ASN A 87 -26.08 2.83 7.88
N ASP A 88 -26.63 1.64 8.12
CA ASP A 88 -27.99 1.25 7.73
C ASP A 88 -28.92 1.24 8.94
N LYS A 89 -29.00 2.36 9.65
CA LYS A 89 -29.93 2.51 10.77
C LYS A 89 -31.36 2.71 10.25
N ASN A 90 -32.30 1.92 10.77
CA ASN A 90 -33.74 2.05 10.53
C ASN A 90 -34.13 2.08 9.04
N GLY A 91 -33.43 1.30 8.19
CA GLY A 91 -33.68 1.25 6.75
C GLY A 91 -33.29 2.51 5.97
N LYS A 92 -32.64 3.51 6.59
CA LYS A 92 -32.15 4.71 5.92
C LYS A 92 -30.67 4.57 5.57
N TYR A 93 -30.35 4.71 4.29
CA TYR A 93 -28.98 4.72 3.80
C TYR A 93 -28.23 5.98 4.27
N PHE A 94 -27.14 5.79 5.01
CA PHE A 94 -26.15 6.84 5.29
C PHE A 94 -24.77 6.39 4.84
N GLY A 95 -24.35 6.83 3.66
CA GLY A 95 -22.99 6.69 3.17
C GLY A 95 -22.15 7.93 3.42
N HIS A 96 -20.88 7.76 3.77
CA HIS A 96 -19.92 8.84 3.96
C HIS A 96 -18.55 8.47 3.40
N VAL A 97 -17.78 9.48 3.04
CA VAL A 97 -16.42 9.33 2.51
C VAL A 97 -15.51 10.42 3.05
N GLY A 98 -14.25 10.08 3.27
CA GLY A 98 -13.16 11.01 3.58
C GLY A 98 -11.86 10.61 2.92
N ILE A 99 -10.90 11.52 2.86
CA ILE A 99 -9.57 11.32 2.27
C ILE A 99 -8.61 10.88 3.37
N TYR A 100 -8.01 9.72 3.26
CA TYR A 100 -7.01 9.25 4.20
C TYR A 100 -5.72 10.06 4.09
N LEU A 101 -5.29 10.64 5.21
CA LEU A 101 -4.08 11.45 5.29
C LEU A 101 -2.86 10.67 5.81
N GLY A 102 -2.99 9.38 6.12
CA GLY A 102 -1.97 8.63 6.83
C GLY A 102 -2.04 8.82 8.35
N ASN A 103 -1.35 7.97 9.11
CA ASN A 103 -1.19 8.08 10.58
C ASN A 103 -2.52 8.24 11.33
N ASN A 104 -3.53 7.40 11.02
CA ASN A 104 -4.86 7.45 11.65
C ASN A 104 -5.61 8.80 11.43
N LYS A 105 -5.30 9.57 10.38
CA LYS A 105 -5.97 10.84 10.07
C LYS A 105 -6.77 10.76 8.78
N VAL A 106 -7.95 11.37 8.78
CA VAL A 106 -8.85 11.48 7.63
C VAL A 106 -9.32 12.93 7.51
N PHE A 107 -9.27 13.47 6.30
CA PHE A 107 -9.88 14.74 5.98
C PHE A 107 -11.30 14.51 5.44
N GLU A 108 -12.29 15.07 6.11
CA GLU A 108 -13.70 14.79 5.82
C GLU A 108 -14.60 15.99 6.09
N ALA A 109 -15.76 15.99 5.42
CA ALA A 109 -16.81 16.98 5.59
C ALA A 109 -17.95 16.38 6.41
N ILE A 110 -18.07 16.78 7.67
CA ILE A 110 -19.18 16.39 8.56
C ILE A 110 -19.94 17.62 9.06
N TYR A 111 -21.10 17.43 9.67
CA TYR A 111 -21.89 18.55 10.21
C TYR A 111 -21.13 19.47 11.18
N ALA A 112 -20.15 18.93 11.92
CA ALA A 112 -19.30 19.71 12.81
C ALA A 112 -18.27 20.59 12.09
N GLY A 113 -18.06 20.41 10.78
CA GLY A 113 -17.10 21.15 9.97
C GLY A 113 -16.35 20.26 8.98
N ILE A 114 -15.68 20.91 8.03
CA ILE A 114 -14.69 20.26 7.16
C ILE A 114 -13.35 20.37 7.86
N SER A 115 -12.78 19.24 8.29
CA SER A 115 -11.47 19.24 8.95
C SER A 115 -10.85 17.84 9.00
N THR A 116 -9.75 17.70 9.73
CA THR A 116 -9.08 16.43 9.97
C THR A 116 -9.58 15.76 11.24
N TYR A 117 -9.96 14.49 11.14
CA TYR A 117 -10.44 13.67 12.26
C TYR A 117 -9.70 12.33 12.33
N PRO A 118 -9.74 11.64 13.49
CA PRO A 118 -9.15 10.31 13.62
C PRO A 118 -9.92 9.26 12.80
N LEU A 119 -9.21 8.44 12.01
CA LEU A 119 -9.80 7.30 11.28
C LEU A 119 -10.51 6.33 12.23
N SER A 120 -9.93 6.11 13.41
CA SER A 120 -10.47 5.26 14.48
C SER A 120 -11.87 5.66 14.99
N ARG A 121 -12.36 6.88 14.68
CA ARG A 121 -13.72 7.34 15.04
C ARG A 121 -14.82 6.56 14.32
N ILE A 122 -14.53 6.06 13.12
CA ILE A 122 -15.51 5.36 12.27
C ILE A 122 -15.27 3.87 12.41
N ARG A 123 -16.27 3.14 12.93
CA ARG A 123 -16.25 1.66 12.91
C ARG A 123 -16.75 1.16 11.57
N TRP A 124 -16.10 0.13 11.03
CA TRP A 124 -16.41 -0.50 9.72
C TRP A 124 -16.13 0.39 8.51
N GLN A 125 -15.06 0.08 7.79
CA GLN A 125 -14.53 0.91 6.71
C GLN A 125 -14.26 0.07 5.47
N ARG A 126 -14.56 0.64 4.31
CA ARG A 126 -14.05 0.16 3.02
C ARG A 126 -13.04 1.18 2.52
N ALA A 127 -11.95 0.71 1.94
CA ALA A 127 -10.96 1.56 1.30
C ALA A 127 -11.21 1.60 -0.22
N TYR A 128 -11.07 2.79 -0.80
CA TYR A 128 -11.16 3.01 -2.23
C TYR A 128 -9.97 3.84 -2.71
N ARG A 129 -9.37 3.41 -3.80
CA ARG A 129 -8.36 4.15 -4.52
C ARG A 129 -8.98 4.98 -5.63
N VAL A 130 -8.60 6.25 -5.72
CA VAL A 130 -8.96 7.09 -6.86
C VAL A 130 -8.07 6.67 -8.04
N VAL A 131 -8.68 6.12 -9.10
CA VAL A 131 -7.95 5.52 -10.23
C VAL A 131 -7.03 6.53 -10.93
N ALA A 132 -7.46 7.80 -11.03
CA ALA A 132 -6.65 8.86 -11.64
C ALA A 132 -5.32 9.12 -10.90
N LEU A 133 -5.26 8.78 -9.60
CA LEU A 133 -4.09 8.95 -8.75
C LEU A 133 -3.14 7.75 -8.82
N GLU A 134 -3.48 6.68 -9.54
CA GLU A 134 -2.62 5.50 -9.65
C GLU A 134 -1.36 5.76 -10.49
N THR A 135 -0.30 5.01 -10.17
CA THR A 135 0.87 4.86 -11.04
C THR A 135 0.47 4.13 -12.32
N LYS A 136 0.99 4.57 -13.48
CA LYS A 136 0.68 3.97 -14.79
C LYS A 136 1.03 2.47 -14.89
N ASN A 137 1.88 1.96 -14.00
CA ASN A 137 2.16 0.53 -13.83
C ASN A 137 1.57 0.06 -12.50
N ASN A 138 0.51 -0.75 -12.58
CA ASN A 138 -0.45 -0.92 -11.50
C ASN A 138 -0.11 -2.02 -10.47
N ALA A 139 1.13 -2.49 -10.38
CA ALA A 139 1.51 -3.51 -9.41
C ALA A 139 2.22 -2.89 -8.20
N ARG A 140 1.64 -3.04 -7.00
CA ARG A 140 2.47 -3.17 -5.78
C ARG A 140 3.50 -4.25 -6.11
N PRO A 141 4.80 -4.06 -5.79
CA PRO A 141 5.78 -5.09 -6.10
C PRO A 141 5.28 -6.43 -5.60
N GLU A 142 5.46 -7.49 -6.39
CA GLU A 142 5.17 -8.83 -5.88
C GLU A 142 5.94 -8.97 -4.56
N VAL A 143 5.27 -9.49 -3.53
CA VAL A 143 5.86 -9.72 -2.23
C VAL A 143 5.68 -11.19 -1.92
N THR A 144 6.77 -11.88 -1.66
CA THR A 144 6.71 -13.18 -0.99
C THR A 144 6.49 -12.94 0.49
N THR A 145 5.30 -13.27 0.99
CA THR A 145 4.90 -13.03 2.38
C THR A 145 5.53 -14.04 3.33
N PHE A 146 6.15 -13.55 4.38
CA PHE A 146 6.63 -14.34 5.52
C PHE A 146 6.79 -13.41 6.73
N ASN A 147 6.80 -13.96 7.93
CA ASN A 147 7.02 -13.18 9.13
C ASN A 147 8.43 -13.43 9.68
N ALA A 148 9.20 -12.36 9.85
CA ALA A 148 10.50 -12.41 10.50
C ALA A 148 10.72 -11.15 11.35
N THR A 149 11.66 -11.23 12.29
CA THR A 149 12.16 -10.03 12.97
C THR A 149 13.50 -9.67 12.35
N GLY A 150 13.77 -8.37 12.16
CA GLY A 150 15.09 -7.89 11.73
C GLY A 150 15.66 -6.84 12.68
N VAL A 151 16.98 -6.68 12.69
CA VAL A 151 17.72 -5.56 13.30
C VAL A 151 18.30 -4.69 12.20
N VAL A 152 18.12 -3.39 12.32
CA VAL A 152 18.75 -2.42 11.43
C VAL A 152 20.24 -2.31 11.76
N ARG A 153 21.12 -2.57 10.79
CA ARG A 153 22.58 -2.46 10.97
C ARG A 153 23.15 -1.10 10.55
N ALA A 154 22.48 -0.41 9.64
CA ALA A 154 22.87 0.92 9.19
C ALA A 154 22.63 1.98 10.27
N ALA A 155 23.48 3.03 10.31
CA ALA A 155 23.28 4.17 11.21
C ALA A 155 21.89 4.79 11.03
N ILE A 156 21.49 4.97 9.77
CA ILE A 156 20.18 5.47 9.36
C ILE A 156 19.71 4.65 8.16
N LEU A 157 18.54 4.03 8.27
CA LEU A 157 17.90 3.29 7.18
C LEU A 157 16.59 3.98 6.80
N ASN A 158 16.46 4.36 5.52
CA ASN A 158 15.24 4.97 5.01
C ASN A 158 14.13 3.91 4.88
N VAL A 159 12.95 4.22 5.42
CA VAL A 159 11.70 3.48 5.19
C VAL A 159 11.00 4.10 4.00
N ARG A 160 10.55 3.27 3.06
CA ARG A 160 10.02 3.73 1.78
C ARG A 160 8.65 3.16 1.43
N SER A 161 7.95 3.83 0.52
CA SER A 161 6.62 3.38 0.06
C SER A 161 6.66 2.20 -0.91
N SER A 162 7.79 1.92 -1.56
CA SER A 162 7.95 0.80 -2.49
C SER A 162 9.38 0.23 -2.47
N ASN A 163 9.61 -0.90 -3.14
CA ASN A 163 10.90 -1.61 -3.20
C ASN A 163 11.93 -0.94 -4.13
N THR A 164 12.04 0.38 -4.08
CA THR A 164 12.98 1.17 -4.91
C THR A 164 13.48 2.41 -4.18
N VAL A 165 14.74 2.79 -4.44
CA VAL A 165 15.38 3.98 -3.85
C VAL A 165 14.76 5.30 -4.32
N ASN A 166 14.04 5.28 -5.44
CA ASN A 166 13.33 6.45 -5.98
C ASN A 166 11.93 6.62 -5.38
N SER A 167 11.44 5.62 -4.64
CA SER A 167 10.16 5.71 -3.95
C SER A 167 10.28 6.58 -2.71
N ASP A 168 9.12 7.02 -2.24
CA ASP A 168 9.00 8.01 -1.19
C ASP A 168 9.59 7.57 0.12
N LYS A 169 10.33 8.48 0.76
CA LYS A 169 10.78 8.29 2.14
C LYS A 169 9.60 8.54 3.09
N LEU A 170 9.13 7.48 3.73
CA LEU A 170 8.07 7.49 4.76
C LEU A 170 8.62 7.79 6.16
N GLY A 171 9.91 7.51 6.36
CA GLY A 171 10.60 7.75 7.61
C GLY A 171 11.99 7.15 7.61
N GLN A 172 12.57 7.03 8.81
CA GLN A 172 13.89 6.46 9.02
C GLN A 172 13.89 5.58 10.27
N LEU A 173 14.73 4.55 10.23
CA LEU A 173 15.04 3.66 11.35
C LEU A 173 16.51 3.87 11.73
N LYS A 174 16.82 3.71 13.01
CA LYS A 174 18.18 3.86 13.54
C LYS A 174 18.87 2.50 13.70
N LYS A 175 20.20 2.50 13.77
CA LYS A 175 20.99 1.29 14.10
C LYS A 175 20.45 0.61 15.36
N ALA A 176 20.51 -0.72 15.37
CA ALA A 176 20.01 -1.62 16.41
C ALA A 176 18.48 -1.63 16.60
N GLN A 177 17.71 -0.85 15.83
CA GLN A 177 16.25 -0.87 15.90
C GLN A 177 15.70 -2.20 15.37
N LYS A 178 14.83 -2.85 16.15
CA LYS A 178 14.11 -4.05 15.73
C LYS A 178 12.92 -3.68 14.85
N ILE A 179 12.65 -4.49 13.83
CA ILE A 179 11.54 -4.33 12.88
C ILE A 179 10.81 -5.64 12.64
N ASN A 180 9.50 -5.55 12.43
CA ASN A 180 8.66 -6.67 12.01
C ASN A 180 8.63 -6.71 10.47
N ILE A 181 9.15 -7.78 9.89
CA ILE A 181 9.18 -8.04 8.45
C ILE A 181 8.00 -8.94 8.13
N ILE A 182 7.21 -8.53 7.14
CA ILE A 182 5.99 -9.21 6.69
C ILE A 182 6.11 -9.77 5.26
N GLY A 183 7.27 -9.56 4.62
CA GLY A 183 7.60 -10.18 3.35
C GLY A 183 8.88 -9.66 2.71
N LYS A 184 9.17 -10.11 1.49
CA LYS A 184 10.30 -9.68 0.67
C LYS A 184 9.85 -9.38 -0.74
N ALA A 185 10.40 -8.28 -1.27
CA ALA A 185 10.28 -7.82 -2.64
C ALA A 185 11.69 -7.59 -3.20
N ASP A 186 12.25 -8.58 -3.90
CA ASP A 186 13.63 -8.62 -4.38
C ASP A 186 14.64 -8.34 -3.26
N SER A 187 15.45 -7.28 -3.39
CA SER A 187 16.43 -6.85 -2.39
C SER A 187 15.83 -6.03 -1.23
N TRP A 188 14.51 -5.96 -1.11
CA TRP A 188 13.80 -5.20 -0.09
C TRP A 188 12.98 -6.10 0.82
N PHE A 189 12.89 -5.74 2.10
CA PHE A 189 11.93 -6.30 3.02
C PHE A 189 10.70 -5.40 3.08
N GLU A 190 9.52 -6.01 2.99
CA GLU A 190 8.28 -5.36 3.38
C GLU A 190 8.13 -5.46 4.89
N ILE A 191 7.82 -4.33 5.54
CA ILE A 191 7.71 -4.20 6.98
C ILE A 191 6.39 -3.56 7.36
N GLU A 192 5.96 -3.81 8.58
CA GLU A 192 4.93 -3.01 9.21
C GLU A 192 5.55 -1.72 9.78
N TYR A 193 5.02 -0.57 9.38
CA TYR A 193 5.52 0.74 9.78
C TYR A 193 4.38 1.73 10.02
N LYS A 194 4.27 2.24 11.26
CA LYS A 194 3.25 3.23 11.68
C LYS A 194 1.79 2.83 11.32
N GLY A 195 1.48 1.54 11.41
CA GLY A 195 0.14 1.00 11.12
C GLY A 195 -0.16 0.83 9.62
N GLY A 196 0.85 0.88 8.75
CA GLY A 196 0.75 0.54 7.34
C GLY A 196 1.92 -0.32 6.87
N LYS A 197 1.93 -0.69 5.59
CA LYS A 197 3.03 -1.45 4.96
C LYS A 197 4.04 -0.49 4.35
N ALA A 198 5.32 -0.83 4.47
CA ALA A 198 6.42 -0.06 3.92
C ALA A 198 7.58 -0.98 3.52
N PHE A 199 8.60 -0.44 2.86
CA PHE A 199 9.76 -1.19 2.39
C PHE A 199 11.04 -0.62 2.97
N VAL A 200 11.97 -1.50 3.33
CA VAL A 200 13.35 -1.17 3.69
C VAL A 200 14.31 -2.02 2.87
N SER A 201 15.47 -1.47 2.54
CA SER A 201 16.46 -2.24 1.80
C SER A 201 17.01 -3.35 2.69
N GLY A 202 16.85 -4.61 2.24
CA GLY A 202 17.27 -5.79 2.99
C GLY A 202 18.79 -5.87 3.15
N ALA A 203 19.55 -5.12 2.33
CA ALA A 203 20.98 -4.99 2.51
C ALA A 203 21.38 -4.41 3.88
N TYR A 204 20.48 -3.70 4.57
CA TYR A 204 20.78 -3.02 5.84
C TYR A 204 20.04 -3.60 7.05
N VAL A 205 19.55 -4.83 6.92
CA VAL A 205 18.76 -5.50 7.95
C VAL A 205 19.30 -6.92 8.15
N ASP A 206 19.65 -7.23 9.38
CA ASP A 206 20.04 -8.58 9.80
C ASP A 206 18.78 -9.26 10.38
N LEU A 207 18.47 -10.48 9.95
CA LEU A 207 17.32 -11.22 10.50
C LEU A 207 17.66 -11.76 11.90
N ILE A 208 16.70 -11.68 12.82
CA ILE A 208 16.82 -12.22 14.18
C ILE A 208 16.07 -13.55 14.24
N ASN A 209 16.80 -14.61 14.56
CA ASN A 209 16.37 -16.01 14.70
C ASN A 209 15.96 -16.65 13.37
N ASP A 210 16.65 -17.75 13.06
CA ASP A 210 16.67 -18.54 11.81
C ASP A 210 15.36 -19.26 11.51
N LYS A 211 14.21 -18.57 11.58
CA LYS A 211 13.01 -19.12 10.98
C LYS A 211 13.20 -19.10 9.47
N PRO A 212 13.15 -20.26 8.80
CA PRO A 212 13.32 -20.31 7.36
C PRO A 212 12.26 -19.44 6.68
N ILE A 213 12.66 -18.63 5.71
CA ILE A 213 11.71 -17.96 4.83
C ILE A 213 11.16 -19.02 3.88
N GLU A 214 9.98 -19.55 4.16
CA GLU A 214 9.39 -20.65 3.38
C GLU A 214 8.76 -20.20 2.06
N ASN A 215 8.35 -21.19 1.25
CA ASN A 215 7.59 -21.02 0.01
C ASN A 215 8.30 -20.21 -1.09
N ILE A 216 9.63 -20.20 -1.10
CA ILE A 216 10.41 -19.54 -2.14
C ILE A 216 10.30 -20.30 -3.47
N PRO A 217 9.75 -19.72 -4.55
CA PRO A 217 9.68 -20.42 -5.82
C PRO A 217 11.07 -20.54 -6.45
N ILE A 218 11.43 -21.76 -6.83
CA ILE A 218 12.63 -22.09 -7.59
C ILE A 218 12.20 -22.36 -9.02
N VAL A 219 12.69 -21.55 -9.94
CA VAL A 219 12.27 -21.49 -11.34
C VAL A 219 13.43 -21.92 -12.22
N LEU A 220 13.19 -22.89 -13.09
CA LEU A 220 14.13 -23.34 -14.11
C LEU A 220 13.54 -23.03 -15.49
N ASN A 221 14.23 -22.21 -16.29
CA ASN A 221 13.79 -21.82 -17.64
C ASN A 221 12.32 -21.35 -17.70
N GLY A 222 11.91 -20.54 -16.71
CA GLY A 222 10.57 -19.97 -16.61
C GLY A 222 9.53 -20.82 -15.88
N ASN A 223 9.81 -22.10 -15.59
CA ASN A 223 8.88 -22.98 -14.90
C ASN A 223 9.25 -23.17 -13.43
N VAL A 224 8.28 -23.04 -12.51
CA VAL A 224 8.50 -23.37 -11.09
C VAL A 224 8.71 -24.87 -10.96
N ILE A 225 9.91 -25.29 -10.59
CA ILE A 225 10.26 -26.70 -10.41
C ILE A 225 10.11 -27.15 -8.95
N LYS A 226 10.20 -26.22 -7.99
CA LYS A 226 10.13 -26.53 -6.56
C LYS A 226 9.86 -25.28 -5.73
N LYS A 227 9.47 -25.49 -4.47
CA LYS A 227 9.50 -24.46 -3.43
C LYS A 227 10.62 -24.78 -2.45
N GLY A 228 11.44 -23.78 -2.16
CA GLY A 228 12.53 -23.84 -1.19
C GLY A 228 12.27 -22.95 0.02
N TYR A 229 13.30 -22.81 0.84
CA TYR A 229 13.33 -21.86 1.94
C TYR A 229 14.68 -21.14 2.03
N ILE A 230 14.73 -19.99 2.70
CA ILE A 230 15.98 -19.26 2.94
C ILE A 230 16.34 -19.31 4.42
N ILE A 231 17.60 -19.65 4.70
CA ILE A 231 18.25 -19.50 6.00
C ILE A 231 19.55 -18.72 5.76
N ASP A 232 19.80 -17.67 6.53
CA ASP A 232 21.02 -16.83 6.42
C ASP A 232 21.37 -16.36 4.99
N GLY A 233 20.35 -15.98 4.22
CA GLY A 233 20.52 -15.53 2.84
C GLY A 233 20.82 -16.65 1.84
N THR A 234 20.96 -17.89 2.28
CA THR A 234 21.14 -19.07 1.44
C THR A 234 19.79 -19.72 1.14
N THR A 235 19.47 -19.91 -0.14
CA THR A 235 18.27 -20.67 -0.52
C THR A 235 18.57 -22.16 -0.54
N TYR A 236 17.72 -22.92 0.12
CA TYR A 236 17.74 -24.38 0.20
C TYR A 236 16.51 -25.00 -0.46
N MET A 237 16.69 -26.22 -0.95
CA MET A 237 15.60 -27.09 -1.41
C MET A 237 15.79 -28.51 -0.88
N VAL A 238 14.69 -29.19 -0.58
CA VAL A 238 14.73 -30.57 -0.06
C VAL A 238 14.63 -31.55 -1.22
N VAL A 239 15.68 -32.31 -1.52
CA VAL A 239 15.69 -33.37 -2.55
C VAL A 239 15.86 -34.71 -1.87
N ASN A 240 14.91 -35.62 -2.06
CA ASN A 240 14.92 -36.96 -1.45
C ASN A 240 15.15 -36.92 0.07
N GLY A 241 14.45 -36.01 0.76
CA GLY A 241 14.57 -35.83 2.21
C GLY A 241 15.85 -35.14 2.68
N LYS A 242 16.75 -34.73 1.78
CA LYS A 242 18.00 -34.02 2.13
C LYS A 242 17.95 -32.57 1.70
N GLU A 243 18.39 -31.69 2.59
CA GLU A 243 18.58 -30.27 2.30
C GLU A 243 19.76 -30.08 1.33
N LYS A 244 19.55 -29.28 0.28
CA LYS A 244 20.58 -28.90 -0.68
C LYS A 244 20.53 -27.40 -0.94
N ALA A 245 21.68 -26.74 -0.89
CA ALA A 245 21.81 -25.34 -1.29
C ALA A 245 21.54 -25.21 -2.81
N VAL A 246 20.56 -24.40 -3.18
CA VAL A 246 20.09 -24.27 -4.57
C VAL A 246 21.22 -23.74 -5.46
N ARG A 247 21.84 -22.62 -5.08
CA ARG A 247 22.93 -22.00 -5.86
C ARG A 247 24.05 -23.00 -6.14
N GLN A 248 24.60 -23.61 -5.09
CA GLN A 248 25.68 -24.60 -5.23
C GLN A 248 25.29 -25.80 -6.09
N SER A 249 24.04 -26.28 -5.95
CA SER A 249 23.58 -27.46 -6.71
C SER A 249 23.50 -27.18 -8.21
N PHE A 250 23.08 -25.99 -8.62
CA PHE A 250 22.86 -25.65 -10.03
C PHE A 250 24.08 -25.01 -10.70
N GLU A 251 24.84 -24.17 -9.99
CA GLU A 251 26.08 -23.59 -10.54
C GLU A 251 27.15 -24.66 -10.79
N SER A 252 27.18 -25.73 -9.99
CA SER A 252 28.07 -26.88 -10.26
C SER A 252 27.73 -27.64 -11.55
N MET A 253 26.53 -27.44 -12.10
CA MET A 253 26.09 -28.00 -13.38
C MET A 253 26.20 -26.99 -14.53
N GLY A 254 26.83 -25.83 -14.31
CA GLY A 254 27.01 -24.77 -15.31
C GLY A 254 25.86 -23.76 -15.40
N ALA A 255 24.83 -23.88 -14.56
CA ALA A 255 23.71 -22.95 -14.58
C ALA A 255 24.04 -21.63 -13.88
N LYS A 256 23.43 -20.53 -14.34
CA LYS A 256 23.44 -19.25 -13.63
C LYS A 256 22.26 -19.19 -12.66
N VAL A 257 22.53 -18.88 -11.39
CA VAL A 257 21.49 -18.76 -10.36
C VAL A 257 21.37 -17.32 -9.88
N GLU A 258 20.17 -16.75 -10.02
CA GLU A 258 19.88 -15.36 -9.66
C GLU A 258 18.62 -15.25 -8.80
N TRP A 259 18.58 -14.24 -7.93
CA TRP A 259 17.35 -13.83 -7.27
C TRP A 259 16.69 -12.72 -8.07
N ARG A 260 15.50 -12.98 -8.62
CA ARG A 260 14.77 -12.00 -9.43
C ARG A 260 13.27 -12.24 -9.35
N GLU A 261 12.51 -11.16 -9.25
CA GLU A 261 11.04 -11.20 -9.21
C GLU A 261 10.54 -12.10 -8.07
N ASN A 262 11.21 -12.03 -6.93
CA ASN A 262 10.98 -12.87 -5.74
C ASN A 262 11.10 -14.38 -5.93
N LYS A 263 11.84 -14.79 -6.94
CA LYS A 263 12.05 -16.20 -7.28
C LYS A 263 13.54 -16.44 -7.41
N VAL A 264 13.95 -17.67 -7.13
CA VAL A 264 15.27 -18.14 -7.55
C VAL A 264 15.15 -18.55 -9.00
N GLN A 265 15.77 -17.80 -9.91
CA GLN A 265 15.84 -18.13 -11.32
C GLN A 265 17.12 -18.90 -11.60
N ILE A 266 16.95 -20.04 -12.26
CA ILE A 266 18.01 -20.90 -12.74
C ILE A 266 17.94 -20.86 -14.27
N ILE A 267 19.05 -20.46 -14.87
CA ILE A 267 19.22 -20.33 -16.31
C ILE A 267 20.32 -21.30 -16.71
N MET A 268 19.97 -22.29 -17.53
CA MET A 268 20.91 -23.27 -18.10
C MET A 268 21.58 -22.74 -19.35
#